data_AF-A0A8H9C6E8-F1
#
_entry.id   AF-A0A8H9C6E8-F1
#
_cell.length_a   1.000
_cell.length_b   1.000
_cell.length_c   1.000
_cell.angle_alpha   90.00
_cell.angle_beta   90.00
_cell.angle_gamma   90.00
#
_symmetry.space_group_name_H-M   'P 1'
#
loop_
_entity.id
_entity.type
_entity.pdbx_description
1 polymer ?
#
loop_
_entity_poly.entity_id
_entity_poly.type
_entity_poly.pdbx_seq_one_letter_code
_entity_poly.pdbx_strand_id
1 'polypeptide(L)'
;MTDAVEALRAALSIPQPPAFCELEWLPEGRVYDPKSAYRWSARKTPLYEKAVLAAHRGMTAHGFHLDRGRVVLDMPFDADLALLERRFGQWERVARENLAREEASAARRAALPAAVTAPTQEALKVLLRDHEWAFRRLDEAHRFATEERLTEGQHRFATDLLSDAQTVVRRVEERLATPAGEADLARAQDPAVRRDVHAACRYLTELDQDRARDANGVGWGQDTSLVGHRLAEEQELTVLQAAHALKVVHKHRRQLPVALKERLYGWEPAFWRTLPPPLPRAP
;
A
#
# COMPACT_ATOMS: atom_id res chain seq x y z
N MET A 1 13.15 29.64 72.38
CA MET A 1 12.11 29.99 71.39
C MET A 1 12.60 29.84 69.95
N THR A 2 13.87 30.14 69.65
CA THR A 2 14.44 30.00 68.29
C THR A 2 14.49 28.56 67.79
N ASP A 3 14.92 27.59 68.62
CA ASP A 3 14.98 26.16 68.24
C ASP A 3 13.61 25.52 67.98
N ALA A 4 12.56 25.97 68.67
CA ALA A 4 11.20 25.48 68.44
C ALA A 4 10.63 26.02 67.12
N VAL A 5 11.03 27.23 66.71
CA VAL A 5 10.65 27.85 65.43
C VAL A 5 11.46 27.27 64.28
N GLU A 6 12.73 26.93 64.49
CA GLU A 6 13.55 26.22 63.51
C GLU A 6 13.12 24.75 63.34
N ALA A 7 12.77 24.05 64.42
CA ALA A 7 12.17 22.72 64.35
C ALA A 7 10.78 22.74 63.68
N LEU A 8 9.95 23.77 63.94
CA LEU A 8 8.70 23.95 63.20
C LEU A 8 8.96 24.26 61.71
N ARG A 9 9.96 25.08 61.38
CA ARG A 9 10.35 25.38 59.99
C ARG A 9 10.90 24.16 59.26
N ALA A 10 11.69 23.33 59.93
CA ALA A 10 12.23 22.08 59.39
C ALA A 10 11.14 21.02 59.24
N ALA A 11 10.19 20.95 60.17
CA ALA A 11 9.00 20.08 60.07
C ALA A 11 7.99 20.58 59.01
N LEU A 12 7.99 21.87 58.70
CA LEU A 12 7.24 22.50 57.61
C LEU A 12 8.08 22.62 56.34
N SER A 13 8.99 21.67 56.08
CA SER A 13 9.69 21.59 54.80
C SER A 13 8.66 21.32 53.71
N ILE A 14 8.28 22.38 53.01
CA ILE A 14 7.26 22.34 51.99
C ILE A 14 7.75 21.39 50.89
N PRO A 15 6.99 20.34 50.55
CA PRO A 15 7.43 19.38 49.56
C PRO A 15 7.69 20.11 48.24
N GLN A 16 8.80 19.78 47.58
CA GLN A 16 8.99 20.19 46.20
C GLN A 16 7.89 19.53 45.35
N PRO A 17 7.38 20.21 44.32
CA PRO A 17 6.43 19.58 43.44
C PRO A 17 7.10 18.37 42.77
N PRO A 18 6.40 17.24 42.66
CA PRO A 18 6.97 16.03 42.10
C PRO A 18 7.34 16.23 40.63
N ALA A 19 8.44 15.62 40.22
CA ALA A 19 8.77 15.51 38.80
C ALA A 19 7.71 14.65 38.11
N PHE A 20 7.04 15.21 37.11
CA PHE A 20 5.98 14.51 36.39
C PHE A 20 5.85 15.07 34.98
N CYS A 21 5.89 14.20 33.96
CA CYS A 21 5.63 14.54 32.56
C CYS A 21 6.37 15.79 32.04
N GLU A 22 7.61 15.98 32.50
CA GLU A 22 8.47 17.13 32.12
C GLU A 22 7.84 18.50 32.43
N LEU A 23 6.91 18.55 33.39
CA LEU A 23 6.29 19.79 33.82
C LEU A 23 7.32 20.71 34.50
N GLU A 24 7.47 21.92 33.97
CA GLU A 24 8.22 22.99 34.62
C GLU A 24 7.28 23.76 35.55
N TRP A 25 7.36 23.44 36.85
CA TRP A 25 6.55 24.07 37.88
C TRP A 25 6.96 25.53 38.09
N LEU A 26 5.98 26.43 38.08
CA LEU A 26 6.21 27.86 38.17
C LEU A 26 6.52 28.27 39.62
N PRO A 27 7.55 29.10 39.86
CA PRO A 27 7.92 29.56 41.21
C PRO A 27 6.78 30.31 41.91
N GLU A 28 6.00 31.07 41.14
CA GLU A 28 4.89 31.92 41.61
C GLU A 28 3.60 31.14 41.88
N GLY A 29 3.53 29.86 41.48
CA GLY A 29 2.33 29.02 41.60
C GLY A 29 2.03 28.54 43.02
N ARG A 30 2.93 28.82 43.98
CA ARG A 30 2.82 28.39 45.38
C ARG A 30 1.85 29.27 46.14
N VAL A 31 0.57 28.95 46.04
CA VAL A 31 -0.46 29.54 46.89
C VAL A 31 -0.70 28.59 48.05
N TYR A 32 -0.32 29.02 49.25
CA TYR A 32 -0.65 28.32 50.49
C TYR A 32 -2.11 28.63 50.82
N ASP A 33 -2.98 27.61 50.80
CA ASP A 33 -4.28 27.69 51.48
C ASP A 33 -4.10 27.17 52.92
N PRO A 34 -4.27 28.04 53.94
CA PRO A 34 -4.14 27.66 55.35
C PRO A 34 -5.04 26.50 55.78
N LYS A 35 -6.07 26.15 54.99
CA LYS A 35 -7.04 25.15 55.38
C LYS A 35 -6.76 23.74 54.86
N SER A 36 -6.02 23.54 53.75
CA SER A 36 -6.16 22.23 53.08
C SER A 36 -5.07 21.72 52.13
N ALA A 37 -4.26 22.54 51.44
CA ALA A 37 -3.43 22.01 50.35
C ALA A 37 -2.24 22.89 49.92
N TYR A 38 -1.27 22.23 49.28
CA TYR A 38 -0.26 22.87 48.42
C TYR A 38 -0.77 22.92 46.98
N ARG A 39 -0.71 24.11 46.37
CA ARG A 39 -1.00 24.31 44.95
C ARG A 39 0.28 24.57 44.18
N TRP A 40 0.43 23.91 43.05
CA TRP A 40 1.45 24.23 42.04
C TRP A 40 0.82 24.36 40.66
N SER A 41 1.45 25.15 39.81
CA SER A 41 1.02 25.32 38.42
C SER A 41 2.19 25.19 37.46
N ALA A 42 1.97 24.54 36.32
CA ALA A 42 2.95 24.35 35.26
C ALA A 42 2.34 24.61 33.87
N ARG A 43 3.20 24.85 32.87
CA ARG A 43 2.77 24.83 31.46
C ARG A 43 2.48 23.39 31.04
N LYS A 44 1.47 23.22 30.19
CA LYS A 44 1.13 21.91 29.63
C LYS A 44 2.21 21.44 28.66
N THR A 45 2.64 20.19 28.80
CA THR A 45 3.56 19.52 27.87
C THR A 45 2.80 18.50 27.02
N PRO A 46 3.30 18.12 25.83
CA PRO A 46 2.73 17.03 25.04
C PRO A 46 2.67 15.71 25.83
N LEU A 47 3.68 15.45 26.68
CA LEU A 47 3.71 14.25 27.52
C LEU A 47 2.59 14.26 28.56
N TYR A 48 2.32 15.40 29.19
CA TYR A 48 1.18 15.55 30.11
C TYR A 48 -0.16 15.35 29.40
N GLU A 49 -0.33 15.85 28.17
CA GLU A 49 -1.56 15.60 27.40
C GLU A 49 -1.81 14.10 27.20
N LYS A 50 -0.77 13.32 26.88
CA LYS A 50 -0.90 11.87 26.74
C LYS A 50 -1.22 11.20 28.08
N ALA A 51 -0.65 11.67 29.18
CA ALA A 51 -0.98 11.17 30.52
C ALA A 51 -2.46 11.42 30.86
N VAL A 52 -2.97 12.62 30.59
CA VAL A 52 -4.39 12.98 30.82
C VAL A 52 -5.31 12.12 29.96
N LEU A 53 -5.00 11.92 28.68
CA LEU A 53 -5.80 11.06 27.80
C LEU A 53 -5.85 9.61 28.33
N ALA A 54 -4.75 9.11 28.88
CA ALA A 54 -4.67 7.74 29.40
C ALA A 54 -5.33 7.58 30.78
N ALA A 55 -5.29 8.61 31.64
CA ALA A 55 -5.59 8.48 33.05
C ALA A 55 -6.37 9.66 33.67
N HIS A 56 -7.13 10.44 32.89
CA HIS A 56 -7.82 11.67 33.31
C HIS A 56 -8.48 11.54 34.70
N ARG A 57 -9.38 10.57 34.89
CA ARG A 57 -10.09 10.37 36.16
C ARG A 57 -9.14 10.11 37.33
N GLY A 58 -8.11 9.31 37.11
CA GLY A 58 -7.08 9.03 38.11
C GLY A 58 -6.29 10.28 38.46
N MET A 59 -5.88 11.06 37.45
CA MET A 59 -5.14 12.31 37.65
C MET A 59 -5.96 13.35 38.42
N THR A 60 -7.23 13.54 38.05
CA THR A 60 -8.14 14.46 38.77
C THR A 60 -8.38 14.03 40.22
N ALA A 61 -8.52 12.73 40.48
CA ALA A 61 -8.66 12.22 41.85
C ALA A 61 -7.42 12.49 42.72
N HIS A 62 -6.25 12.73 42.12
CA HIS A 62 -5.01 13.05 42.81
C HIS A 62 -4.60 14.52 42.61
N GLY A 63 -5.57 15.41 42.36
CA GLY A 63 -5.37 16.86 42.42
C GLY A 63 -5.04 17.56 41.10
N PHE A 64 -4.85 16.82 40.00
CA PHE A 64 -4.57 17.42 38.70
C PHE A 64 -5.81 17.95 38.01
N HIS A 65 -5.76 19.22 37.60
CA HIS A 65 -6.79 19.82 36.76
C HIS A 65 -6.20 20.90 35.85
N LEU A 66 -7.02 21.38 34.91
CA LEU A 66 -6.63 22.47 34.02
C LEU A 66 -7.33 23.76 34.48
N ASP A 67 -6.55 24.79 34.77
CA ASP A 67 -7.05 26.14 35.02
C ASP A 67 -6.40 27.13 34.05
N ARG A 68 -7.22 27.85 33.27
CA ARG A 68 -6.78 28.84 32.27
C ARG A 68 -5.64 28.32 31.35
N GLY A 69 -5.70 27.06 30.96
CA GLY A 69 -4.71 26.42 30.08
C GLY A 69 -3.41 25.99 30.76
N ARG A 70 -3.32 26.09 32.10
CA ARG A 70 -2.19 25.61 32.89
C ARG A 70 -2.58 24.33 33.61
N VAL A 71 -1.58 23.48 33.83
CA VAL A 71 -1.71 22.31 34.70
C VAL A 71 -1.63 22.78 36.12
N VAL A 72 -2.62 22.46 36.94
CA VAL A 72 -2.63 22.74 38.37
C VAL A 72 -2.63 21.42 39.12
N LEU A 73 -1.77 21.31 40.15
CA LEU A 73 -1.75 20.20 41.10
C LEU A 73 -2.10 20.74 42.48
N ASP A 74 -3.26 20.33 42.97
CA ASP A 74 -3.69 20.58 44.34
C ASP A 74 -3.44 19.32 45.19
N MET A 75 -2.46 19.38 46.09
CA MET A 75 -2.08 18.24 46.92
C MET A 75 -2.46 18.48 48.39
N PRO A 76 -3.26 17.59 49.01
CA PRO A 76 -3.60 17.72 50.41
C PRO A 76 -2.37 17.44 51.31
N PHE A 77 -2.36 17.98 52.53
CA PHE A 77 -1.23 17.85 53.46
C PHE A 77 -0.94 16.41 53.88
N ASP A 78 -1.97 15.56 53.90
CA ASP A 78 -1.91 14.15 54.28
C ASP A 78 -1.72 13.20 53.09
N ALA A 79 -1.36 13.74 51.92
CA ALA A 79 -1.10 12.93 50.74
C ALA A 79 0.06 11.94 50.96
N ASP A 80 -0.18 10.66 50.68
CA ASP A 80 0.88 9.65 50.61
C ASP A 80 1.74 9.89 49.36
N LEU A 81 2.87 10.57 49.55
CA LEU A 81 3.81 10.91 48.50
C LEU A 81 4.35 9.66 47.78
N ALA A 82 4.56 8.55 48.49
CA ALA A 82 5.07 7.32 47.88
C ALA A 82 4.01 6.63 47.00
N LEU A 83 2.73 6.73 47.35
CA LEU A 83 1.64 6.30 46.48
C LEU A 83 1.53 7.21 45.24
N LEU A 84 1.61 8.53 45.43
CA LEU A 84 1.56 9.50 44.33
C LEU A 84 2.71 9.29 43.35
N GLU A 85 3.95 9.17 43.82
CA GLU A 85 5.12 8.92 42.97
C GLU A 85 4.95 7.64 42.14
N ARG A 86 4.46 6.55 42.73
CA ARG A 86 4.17 5.31 42.00
C ARG A 86 3.10 5.49 40.92
N ARG A 87 2.03 6.22 41.23
CA ARG A 87 0.96 6.53 40.26
C ARG A 87 1.47 7.42 39.14
N PHE A 88 2.27 8.44 39.46
CA PHE A 88 2.81 9.38 38.50
C PHE A 88 3.79 8.69 37.57
N GLY A 89 4.67 7.84 38.09
CA GLY A 89 5.55 7.00 37.28
C GLY A 89 4.79 6.05 36.36
N GLN A 90 3.67 5.47 36.82
CA GLN A 90 2.81 4.63 35.97
C GLN A 90 2.20 5.43 34.82
N TRP A 91 1.62 6.60 35.10
CA TRP A 91 1.00 7.44 34.08
C TRP A 91 2.01 8.00 33.10
N GLU A 92 3.17 8.45 33.58
CA GLU A 92 4.24 8.96 32.75
C GLU A 92 4.79 7.87 31.82
N ARG A 93 4.97 6.63 32.30
CA ARG A 93 5.38 5.51 31.44
C ARG A 93 4.39 5.27 30.30
N VAL A 94 3.09 5.20 30.61
CA VAL A 94 2.04 5.01 29.59
C VAL A 94 2.00 6.20 28.62
N ALA A 95 2.17 7.42 29.12
CA ALA A 95 2.21 8.63 28.31
C ALA A 95 3.41 8.63 27.36
N ARG A 96 4.60 8.25 27.82
CA ARG A 96 5.82 8.14 26.99
C ARG A 96 5.65 7.09 25.91
N GLU A 97 5.12 5.91 26.26
CA GLU A 97 4.83 4.86 25.27
C GLU A 97 3.84 5.35 24.19
N ASN A 98 2.78 6.06 24.58
CA ASN A 98 1.79 6.58 23.63
C ASN A 98 2.36 7.69 22.75
N LEU A 99 3.12 8.63 23.32
CA LEU A 99 3.78 9.69 22.57
C LEU A 99 4.76 9.11 21.55
N ALA A 100 5.61 8.17 21.97
CA ALA A 100 6.55 7.49 21.08
C ALA A 100 5.84 6.72 19.94
N ARG A 101 4.71 6.05 20.22
CA ARG A 101 3.90 5.38 19.19
C ARG A 101 3.33 6.37 18.19
N GLU A 102 2.88 7.53 18.64
CA GLU A 102 2.31 8.57 17.80
C GLU A 102 3.38 9.22 16.92
N GLU A 103 4.52 9.57 17.50
CA GLU A 103 5.68 10.10 16.77
C GLU A 103 6.18 9.10 15.73
N ALA A 104 6.31 7.81 16.09
CA ALA A 104 6.66 6.76 15.13
C ALA A 104 5.60 6.59 14.03
N SER A 105 4.32 6.81 14.33
CA SER A 105 3.24 6.74 13.34
C SER A 105 3.15 7.99 12.47
N ALA A 106 3.49 9.16 13.01
CA ALA A 106 3.63 10.40 12.26
C ALA A 106 4.83 10.32 11.32
N ALA A 107 5.98 9.84 11.80
CA ALA A 107 7.17 9.60 11.00
C ALA A 107 6.91 8.61 9.85
N ARG A 108 6.20 7.50 10.11
CA ARG A 108 5.80 6.54 9.06
C ARG A 108 4.84 7.13 8.02
N ARG A 109 4.04 8.13 8.40
CA ARG A 109 3.14 8.86 7.50
C ARG A 109 3.79 10.07 6.85
N ALA A 110 5.03 10.42 7.24
CA ALA A 110 5.75 11.50 6.60
C ALA A 110 6.00 11.13 5.13
N ALA A 111 5.73 12.08 4.25
CA ALA A 111 6.05 11.94 2.84
C ALA A 111 7.57 11.89 2.66
N LEU A 112 8.02 11.00 1.79
CA LEU A 112 9.40 11.01 1.34
C LEU A 112 9.65 12.22 0.42
N PRO A 113 10.90 12.74 0.38
CA PRO A 113 11.27 13.78 -0.57
C PRO A 113 11.07 13.33 -2.02
N ALA A 114 10.60 14.23 -2.88
CA ALA A 114 10.37 13.95 -4.30
C ALA A 114 11.62 13.40 -5.02
N ALA A 115 12.83 13.83 -4.61
CA ALA A 115 14.09 13.32 -5.16
C ALA A 115 14.28 11.81 -4.94
N VAL A 116 13.68 11.24 -3.89
CA VAL A 116 13.72 9.79 -3.60
C VAL A 116 12.65 9.05 -4.39
N THR A 117 11.45 9.61 -4.51
CA THR A 117 10.30 8.90 -5.11
C THR A 117 10.25 9.02 -6.62
N ALA A 118 10.67 10.16 -7.18
CA ALA A 118 10.52 10.47 -8.60
C ALA A 118 11.12 9.41 -9.56
N PRO A 119 12.31 8.83 -9.30
CA PRO A 119 12.86 7.78 -10.17
C PRO A 119 11.95 6.56 -10.28
N THR A 120 11.41 6.07 -9.16
CA THR A 120 10.48 4.92 -9.16
C THR A 120 9.16 5.27 -9.85
N GLN A 121 8.64 6.49 -9.63
CA GLN A 121 7.40 6.93 -10.27
C GLN A 121 7.55 7.07 -11.78
N GLU A 122 8.68 7.61 -12.25
CA GLU A 122 8.97 7.71 -13.68
C GLU A 122 9.15 6.33 -14.32
N ALA A 123 9.90 5.43 -13.67
CA ALA A 123 10.06 4.06 -14.13
C ALA A 123 8.71 3.30 -14.20
N LEU A 124 7.81 3.52 -13.23
CA LEU A 124 6.45 3.00 -13.29
C LEU A 124 5.67 3.55 -14.48
N LYS A 125 5.72 4.87 -14.75
CA LYS A 125 5.02 5.47 -15.90
C LYS A 125 5.50 4.89 -17.22
N VAL A 126 6.81 4.77 -17.41
CA VAL A 126 7.40 4.17 -18.61
C VAL A 126 6.93 2.73 -18.75
N LEU A 127 7.02 1.93 -17.69
CA LEU A 127 6.63 0.53 -17.75
C LEU A 127 5.12 0.32 -17.94
N LEU A 128 4.29 1.18 -17.35
CA LEU A 128 2.84 1.16 -17.55
C LEU A 128 2.46 1.50 -18.99
N ARG A 129 3.15 2.48 -19.61
CA ARG A 129 2.91 2.86 -21.00
C ARG A 129 3.28 1.72 -21.96
N ASP A 130 4.41 1.08 -21.73
CA ASP A 130 4.98 0.14 -22.69
C ASP A 130 4.54 -1.31 -22.44
N HIS A 131 4.23 -1.67 -21.19
CA HIS A 131 3.99 -3.05 -20.75
C HIS A 131 2.92 -3.14 -19.65
N GLU A 132 1.76 -2.51 -19.86
CA GLU A 132 0.70 -2.44 -18.87
C GLU A 132 0.25 -3.84 -18.37
N TRP A 133 0.24 -4.82 -19.26
CA TRP A 133 -0.11 -6.22 -19.00
C TRP A 133 0.78 -6.91 -17.95
N ALA A 134 1.99 -6.40 -17.68
CA ALA A 134 2.89 -6.99 -16.71
C ALA A 134 2.45 -6.78 -15.25
N PHE A 135 1.54 -5.83 -15.01
CA PHE A 135 1.08 -5.48 -13.67
C PHE A 135 -0.16 -6.29 -13.26
N ARG A 136 -0.04 -7.02 -12.15
CA ARG A 136 -1.17 -7.69 -11.47
C ARG A 136 -2.07 -6.74 -10.69
N ARG A 137 -1.47 -5.66 -10.17
CA ARG A 137 -2.10 -4.62 -9.33
C ARG A 137 -2.03 -3.29 -10.06
N LEU A 138 -2.75 -3.23 -11.18
CA LEU A 138 -2.68 -2.14 -12.15
C LEU A 138 -3.12 -0.81 -11.54
N ASP A 139 -4.24 -0.81 -10.80
CA ASP A 139 -4.79 0.40 -10.18
C ASP A 139 -3.81 1.01 -9.18
N GLU A 140 -3.15 0.18 -8.38
CA GLU A 140 -2.12 0.66 -7.45
C GLU A 140 -0.87 1.15 -8.17
N ALA A 141 -0.44 0.50 -9.26
CA ALA A 141 0.69 0.95 -10.06
C ALA A 141 0.41 2.33 -10.68
N HIS A 142 -0.78 2.54 -11.28
CA HIS A 142 -1.18 3.86 -11.78
C HIS A 142 -1.23 4.89 -10.67
N ARG A 143 -1.86 4.55 -9.53
CA ARG A 143 -1.94 5.47 -8.38
C ARG A 143 -0.55 5.93 -7.94
N PHE A 144 0.39 5.00 -7.72
CA PHE A 144 1.73 5.36 -7.26
C PHE A 144 2.55 6.10 -8.32
N ALA A 145 2.32 5.82 -9.60
CA ALA A 145 2.96 6.54 -10.70
C ALA A 145 2.56 8.03 -10.75
N THR A 146 1.37 8.39 -10.28
CA THR A 146 0.84 9.77 -10.35
C THR A 146 0.73 10.49 -9.00
N GLU A 147 0.84 9.78 -7.87
CA GLU A 147 0.71 10.35 -6.53
C GLU A 147 1.74 11.48 -6.29
N GLU A 148 1.31 12.62 -5.73
CA GLU A 148 2.22 13.75 -5.49
C GLU A 148 3.26 13.40 -4.41
N ARG A 149 2.84 12.63 -3.41
CA ARG A 149 3.65 12.34 -2.21
C ARG A 149 3.45 10.89 -1.78
N LEU A 150 4.55 10.14 -1.77
CA LEU A 150 4.57 8.78 -1.25
C LEU A 150 5.16 8.76 0.15
N THR A 151 4.52 8.03 1.06
CA THR A 151 5.15 7.61 2.33
C THR A 151 6.21 6.54 2.05
N GLU A 152 7.07 6.26 3.04
CA GLU A 152 8.09 5.22 2.91
C GLU A 152 7.50 3.85 2.55
N GLY A 153 6.39 3.47 3.20
CA GLY A 153 5.71 2.21 2.93
C GLY A 153 5.13 2.15 1.52
N GLN A 154 4.54 3.26 1.03
CA GLN A 154 4.00 3.33 -0.33
C GLN A 154 5.13 3.29 -1.38
N HIS A 155 6.24 3.99 -1.15
CA HIS A 155 7.38 3.96 -2.06
C HIS A 155 8.03 2.57 -2.13
N ARG A 156 8.20 1.90 -0.99
CA ARG A 156 8.68 0.51 -0.96
C ARG A 156 7.77 -0.40 -1.77
N PHE A 157 6.47 -0.31 -1.53
CA PHE A 157 5.49 -1.12 -2.23
C PHE A 157 5.44 -0.81 -3.75
N ALA A 158 5.63 0.46 -4.15
CA ALA A 158 5.76 0.86 -5.55
C ALA A 158 7.03 0.26 -6.21
N THR A 159 8.15 0.22 -5.50
CA THR A 159 9.40 -0.42 -5.96
C THR A 159 9.22 -1.94 -6.12
N ASP A 160 8.54 -2.59 -5.19
CA ASP A 160 8.23 -4.02 -5.28
C ASP A 160 7.37 -4.32 -6.53
N LEU A 161 6.30 -3.54 -6.76
CA LEU A 161 5.46 -3.65 -7.96
C LEU A 161 6.26 -3.48 -9.25
N LEU A 162 7.15 -2.49 -9.29
CA LEU A 162 8.02 -2.24 -10.44
C LEU A 162 8.95 -3.43 -10.70
N SER A 163 9.59 -3.96 -9.66
CA SER A 163 10.52 -5.08 -9.77
C SER A 163 9.83 -6.38 -10.23
N ASP A 164 8.63 -6.64 -9.70
CA ASP A 164 7.81 -7.77 -10.11
C ASP A 164 7.41 -7.67 -11.58
N ALA A 165 6.92 -6.50 -12.02
CA ALA A 165 6.54 -6.27 -13.41
C ALA A 165 7.73 -6.42 -14.36
N GLN A 166 8.90 -5.85 -14.03
CA GLN A 166 10.13 -6.03 -14.81
C GLN A 166 10.53 -7.50 -14.93
N THR A 167 10.39 -8.27 -13.85
CA THR A 167 10.66 -9.72 -13.87
C THR A 167 9.69 -10.46 -14.77
N VAL A 168 8.41 -10.09 -14.77
CA VAL A 168 7.39 -10.64 -15.66
C VAL A 168 7.72 -10.33 -17.12
N VAL A 169 8.02 -9.07 -17.45
CA VAL A 169 8.43 -8.65 -18.80
C VAL A 169 9.60 -9.49 -19.28
N ARG A 170 10.70 -9.51 -18.50
CA ARG A 170 11.90 -10.27 -18.84
C ARG A 170 11.59 -11.74 -19.12
N ARG A 171 10.81 -12.42 -18.26
CA ARG A 171 10.49 -13.84 -18.43
C ARG A 171 9.67 -14.11 -19.69
N VAL A 172 8.74 -13.22 -20.04
CA VAL A 172 7.95 -13.36 -21.27
C VAL A 172 8.83 -13.14 -22.50
N GLU A 173 9.69 -12.13 -22.48
CA GLU A 173 10.64 -11.87 -23.57
C GLU A 173 11.61 -13.04 -23.79
N GLU A 174 12.21 -13.57 -22.71
CA GLU A 174 13.08 -14.74 -22.75
C GLU A 174 12.37 -15.96 -23.36
N ARG A 175 11.10 -16.16 -22.98
CA ARG A 175 10.28 -17.25 -23.53
C ARG A 175 10.01 -17.05 -25.02
N LEU A 176 9.69 -15.84 -25.45
CA LEU A 176 9.40 -15.51 -26.85
C LEU A 176 10.66 -15.56 -27.74
N ALA A 177 11.84 -15.31 -27.16
CA ALA A 177 13.12 -15.44 -27.83
C ALA A 177 13.54 -16.91 -28.06
N THR A 178 12.96 -17.86 -27.31
CA THR A 178 13.28 -19.28 -27.45
C THR A 178 12.55 -19.87 -28.67
N PRO A 179 13.18 -20.74 -29.49
CA PRO A 179 12.49 -21.39 -30.61
C PRO A 179 11.24 -22.16 -30.17
N ALA A 180 10.13 -21.94 -30.88
CA ALA A 180 8.90 -22.73 -30.73
C ALA A 180 9.05 -24.12 -31.39
N GLY A 181 7.99 -24.92 -31.38
CA GLY A 181 8.02 -26.23 -32.06
C GLY A 181 8.21 -26.09 -33.57
N GLU A 182 8.93 -27.03 -34.19
CA GLU A 182 9.30 -26.98 -35.62
C GLU A 182 8.08 -26.80 -36.55
N ALA A 183 6.96 -27.48 -36.24
CA ALA A 183 5.73 -27.36 -37.02
C ALA A 183 5.13 -25.95 -36.96
N ASP A 184 5.14 -25.30 -35.80
CA ASP A 184 4.64 -23.93 -35.65
C ASP A 184 5.58 -22.92 -36.31
N LEU A 185 6.90 -23.16 -36.21
CA LEU A 185 7.92 -22.34 -36.90
C LEU A 185 7.77 -22.41 -38.41
N ALA A 186 7.58 -23.61 -38.98
CA ALA A 186 7.38 -23.79 -40.41
C ALA A 186 6.14 -23.03 -40.91
N ARG A 187 5.04 -23.08 -40.15
CA ARG A 187 3.81 -22.34 -40.47
C ARG A 187 3.98 -20.82 -40.35
N ALA A 188 4.72 -20.36 -39.34
CA ALA A 188 4.98 -18.95 -39.11
C ALA A 188 5.88 -18.29 -40.16
N GLN A 189 6.50 -19.07 -41.07
CA GLN A 189 7.22 -18.52 -42.22
C GLN A 189 6.29 -17.81 -43.20
N ASP A 190 5.02 -18.23 -43.29
CA ASP A 190 4.02 -17.57 -44.14
C ASP A 190 3.56 -16.23 -43.53
N PRO A 191 3.79 -15.09 -44.20
CA PRO A 191 3.34 -13.78 -43.73
C PRO A 191 1.82 -13.68 -43.52
N ALA A 192 1.02 -14.41 -44.32
CA ALA A 192 -0.43 -14.42 -44.15
C ALA A 192 -0.83 -15.07 -42.81
N VAL A 193 -0.18 -16.17 -42.45
CA VAL A 193 -0.38 -16.85 -41.16
C VAL A 193 0.03 -15.93 -40.01
N ARG A 194 1.15 -15.22 -40.12
CA ARG A 194 1.60 -14.26 -39.08
C ARG A 194 0.58 -13.14 -38.86
N ARG A 195 0.05 -12.56 -39.94
CA ARG A 195 -0.98 -11.52 -39.87
C ARG A 195 -2.27 -12.04 -39.23
N ASP A 196 -2.72 -13.24 -39.62
CA ASP A 196 -3.95 -13.80 -39.10
C ASP A 196 -3.84 -14.22 -37.63
N VAL A 197 -2.70 -14.78 -37.20
CA VAL A 197 -2.50 -15.15 -35.80
C VAL A 197 -2.34 -13.91 -34.92
N HIS A 198 -1.73 -12.84 -35.45
CA HIS A 198 -1.67 -11.56 -34.76
C HIS A 198 -3.07 -10.95 -34.57
N ALA A 199 -3.92 -10.98 -35.60
CA ALA A 199 -5.31 -10.56 -35.49
C ALA A 199 -6.08 -11.39 -34.45
N ALA A 200 -5.81 -12.69 -34.36
CA ALA A 200 -6.38 -13.55 -33.32
C ALA A 200 -5.90 -13.19 -31.91
N CYS A 201 -4.61 -12.83 -31.74
CA CYS A 201 -4.09 -12.35 -30.45
C CYS A 201 -4.78 -11.05 -30.01
N ARG A 202 -4.94 -10.08 -30.92
CA ARG A 202 -5.64 -8.83 -30.63
C ARG A 202 -7.10 -9.07 -30.25
N TYR A 203 -7.80 -9.89 -31.01
CA TYR A 203 -9.19 -10.26 -30.71
C TYR A 203 -9.34 -10.90 -29.32
N LEU A 204 -8.50 -11.88 -28.97
CA LEU A 204 -8.56 -12.52 -27.65
C LEU A 204 -8.18 -11.56 -26.51
N THR A 205 -7.28 -10.62 -26.78
CA THR A 205 -6.88 -9.56 -25.82
C THR A 205 -8.01 -8.56 -25.56
N GLU A 206 -8.76 -8.17 -26.60
CA GLU A 206 -9.94 -7.31 -26.46
C GLU A 206 -11.05 -7.95 -25.61
N LEU A 207 -11.16 -9.28 -25.65
CA LEU A 207 -12.07 -10.05 -24.80
C LEU A 207 -11.56 -10.19 -23.35
N ASP A 208 -10.25 -10.17 -23.14
CA ASP A 208 -9.58 -10.36 -21.85
C ASP A 208 -9.34 -9.04 -21.09
N GLN A 209 -10.41 -8.27 -20.88
CA GLN A 209 -10.32 -6.94 -20.25
C GLN A 209 -9.92 -7.00 -18.76
N ASP A 210 -10.29 -8.09 -18.07
CA ASP A 210 -9.94 -8.31 -16.67
C ASP A 210 -8.59 -9.01 -16.50
N ARG A 211 -7.94 -9.42 -17.60
CA ARG A 211 -6.67 -10.15 -17.62
C ARG A 211 -6.76 -11.50 -16.89
N ALA A 212 -7.85 -12.21 -17.12
CA ALA A 212 -8.17 -13.51 -16.53
C ALA A 212 -8.15 -13.50 -14.99
N ARG A 213 -8.60 -12.39 -14.36
CA ARG A 213 -8.68 -12.26 -12.90
C ARG A 213 -9.98 -12.83 -12.34
N ASP A 214 -11.10 -12.54 -12.99
CA ASP A 214 -12.45 -12.80 -12.47
C ASP A 214 -13.28 -13.70 -13.41
N ALA A 215 -13.16 -13.51 -14.73
CA ALA A 215 -13.96 -14.20 -15.74
C ALA A 215 -13.22 -15.40 -16.36
N ASN A 216 -13.49 -16.59 -15.85
CA ASN A 216 -13.03 -17.82 -16.50
C ASN A 216 -13.86 -18.12 -17.76
N GLY A 217 -13.20 -18.25 -18.92
CA GLY A 217 -13.79 -18.79 -20.15
C GLY A 217 -14.04 -17.78 -21.28
N VAL A 218 -13.66 -16.51 -21.09
CA VAL A 218 -13.69 -15.46 -22.13
C VAL A 218 -12.31 -14.81 -22.21
N GLY A 219 -11.78 -14.63 -23.41
CA GLY A 219 -10.43 -14.10 -23.63
C GLY A 219 -9.32 -15.12 -23.36
N TRP A 220 -8.24 -14.67 -22.73
CA TRP A 220 -7.10 -15.51 -22.40
C TRP A 220 -7.32 -16.31 -21.12
N GLY A 221 -6.57 -17.41 -20.98
CA GLY A 221 -6.47 -18.13 -19.71
C GLY A 221 -5.34 -17.58 -18.85
N GLN A 222 -5.34 -17.89 -17.56
CA GLN A 222 -4.30 -17.45 -16.62
C GLN A 222 -2.86 -17.79 -17.06
N ASP A 223 -2.67 -18.94 -17.73
CA ASP A 223 -1.37 -19.41 -18.22
C ASP A 223 -0.90 -18.75 -19.53
N THR A 224 -1.81 -18.02 -20.19
CA THR A 224 -1.63 -17.50 -21.55
C THR A 224 -1.85 -16.00 -21.66
N SER A 225 -2.49 -15.36 -20.68
CA SER A 225 -2.81 -13.92 -20.69
C SER A 225 -1.55 -13.06 -20.87
N LEU A 226 -0.51 -13.25 -20.05
CA LEU A 226 0.72 -12.44 -20.15
C LEU A 226 1.38 -12.49 -21.53
N VAL A 227 1.52 -13.70 -22.10
CA VAL A 227 2.11 -13.87 -23.44
C VAL A 227 1.17 -13.33 -24.52
N GLY A 228 -0.14 -13.55 -24.36
CA GLY A 228 -1.16 -13.11 -25.30
C GLY A 228 -1.24 -11.59 -25.44
N HIS A 229 -1.32 -10.87 -24.31
CA HIS A 229 -1.30 -9.40 -24.27
C HIS A 229 0.00 -8.86 -24.88
N ARG A 230 1.16 -9.41 -24.47
CA ARG A 230 2.45 -8.99 -25.02
C ARG A 230 2.54 -9.14 -26.55
N LEU A 231 2.01 -10.23 -27.10
CA LEU A 231 1.98 -10.46 -28.54
C LEU A 231 0.97 -9.55 -29.27
N ALA A 232 -0.12 -9.15 -28.61
CA ALA A 232 -1.13 -8.28 -29.20
C ALA A 232 -0.69 -6.82 -29.33
N GLU A 233 0.21 -6.36 -28.45
CA GLU A 233 0.81 -5.02 -28.47
C GLU A 233 1.80 -4.80 -29.63
N GLU A 234 2.31 -5.87 -30.24
CA GLU A 234 3.25 -5.75 -31.35
C GLU A 234 2.62 -5.06 -32.57
N GLN A 235 3.45 -4.37 -33.36
CA GLN A 235 3.00 -3.85 -34.64
C GLN A 235 2.91 -4.97 -35.69
N GLU A 236 3.94 -5.83 -35.74
CA GLU A 236 4.00 -7.04 -36.55
C GLU A 236 4.71 -8.14 -35.76
N LEU A 237 4.23 -9.39 -35.89
CA LEU A 237 4.88 -10.53 -35.27
C LEU A 237 6.06 -11.02 -36.11
N THR A 238 7.20 -11.22 -35.45
CA THR A 238 8.32 -12.01 -36.01
C THR A 238 7.92 -13.48 -36.18
N VAL A 239 8.72 -14.26 -36.92
CA VAL A 239 8.48 -15.71 -37.10
C VAL A 239 8.44 -16.45 -35.76
N LEU A 240 9.37 -16.14 -34.84
CA LEU A 240 9.42 -16.77 -33.52
C LEU A 240 8.17 -16.44 -32.69
N GLN A 241 7.81 -15.15 -32.63
CA GLN A 241 6.62 -14.70 -31.93
C GLN A 241 5.34 -15.31 -32.51
N ALA A 242 5.19 -15.33 -33.83
CA ALA A 242 4.04 -15.93 -34.50
C ALA A 242 3.92 -17.44 -34.24
N ALA A 243 5.04 -18.16 -34.15
CA ALA A 243 5.03 -19.58 -33.80
C ALA A 243 4.54 -19.82 -32.35
N HIS A 244 4.99 -19.01 -31.38
CA HIS A 244 4.42 -19.04 -30.02
C HIS A 244 2.95 -18.66 -30.00
N ALA A 245 2.57 -17.64 -30.77
CA ALA A 245 1.20 -17.17 -30.90
C ALA A 245 0.28 -18.29 -31.40
N LEU A 246 0.69 -19.06 -32.42
CA LEU A 246 -0.10 -20.17 -32.98
C LEU A 246 -0.47 -21.20 -31.89
N LYS A 247 0.51 -21.58 -31.06
CA LYS A 247 0.31 -22.52 -29.94
C LYS A 247 -0.64 -21.97 -28.89
N VAL A 248 -0.49 -20.70 -28.51
CA VAL A 248 -1.31 -20.05 -27.48
C VAL A 248 -2.74 -19.82 -27.97
N VAL A 249 -2.92 -19.28 -29.19
CA VAL A 249 -4.22 -19.06 -29.83
C VAL A 249 -4.98 -20.38 -30.04
N HIS A 250 -4.29 -21.48 -30.35
CA HIS A 250 -4.95 -22.76 -30.57
C HIS A 250 -5.73 -23.25 -29.34
N LYS A 251 -5.27 -22.96 -28.12
CA LYS A 251 -5.98 -23.29 -26.87
C LYS A 251 -7.35 -22.58 -26.80
N HIS A 252 -7.43 -21.38 -27.37
CA HIS A 252 -8.58 -20.48 -27.30
C HIS A 252 -9.39 -20.42 -28.61
N ARG A 253 -9.05 -21.26 -29.60
CA ARG A 253 -9.61 -21.23 -30.96
C ARG A 253 -11.13 -21.24 -31.04
N ARG A 254 -11.84 -21.79 -30.05
CA ARG A 254 -13.30 -21.84 -30.02
C ARG A 254 -13.93 -20.44 -29.93
N GLN A 255 -13.24 -19.50 -29.30
CA GLN A 255 -13.68 -18.12 -29.10
C GLN A 255 -13.49 -17.26 -30.36
N LEU A 256 -12.63 -17.67 -31.30
CA LEU A 256 -12.30 -16.85 -32.46
C LEU A 256 -13.47 -16.71 -33.44
N PRO A 257 -13.55 -15.59 -34.19
CA PRO A 257 -14.46 -15.43 -35.31
C PRO A 257 -14.27 -16.54 -36.35
N VAL A 258 -15.37 -16.95 -37.01
CA VAL A 258 -15.37 -18.04 -38.00
C VAL A 258 -14.33 -17.82 -39.10
N ALA A 259 -14.28 -16.60 -39.66
CA ALA A 259 -13.33 -16.27 -40.71
C ALA A 259 -11.86 -16.43 -40.28
N LEU A 260 -11.52 -16.12 -39.01
CA LEU A 260 -10.16 -16.34 -38.48
C LEU A 260 -9.88 -17.83 -38.27
N LYS A 261 -10.87 -18.61 -37.80
CA LYS A 261 -10.74 -20.08 -37.66
C LYS A 261 -10.51 -20.77 -39.00
N GLU A 262 -11.23 -20.35 -40.04
CA GLU A 262 -11.07 -20.84 -41.40
C GLU A 262 -9.65 -20.60 -41.91
N ARG A 263 -9.17 -19.35 -41.85
CA ARG A 263 -7.82 -19.01 -42.35
C ARG A 263 -6.68 -19.65 -41.55
N LEU A 264 -6.82 -19.74 -40.22
CA LEU A 264 -5.76 -20.28 -39.35
C LEU A 264 -5.76 -21.81 -39.23
N TYR A 265 -6.92 -22.46 -39.35
CA TYR A 265 -7.03 -23.89 -39.04
C TYR A 265 -7.75 -24.70 -40.12
N GLY A 266 -8.14 -24.08 -41.24
CA GLY A 266 -8.95 -24.75 -42.27
C GLY A 266 -10.30 -25.21 -41.71
N TRP A 267 -10.83 -24.52 -40.69
CA TRP A 267 -12.04 -24.93 -40.01
C TRP A 267 -13.27 -24.69 -40.89
N GLU A 268 -13.91 -25.75 -41.37
CA GLU A 268 -15.23 -25.62 -42.00
C GLU A 268 -16.36 -25.66 -40.96
N PRO A 269 -17.30 -24.70 -40.97
CA PRO A 269 -18.48 -24.74 -40.12
C PRO A 269 -19.26 -26.05 -40.28
N ALA A 270 -19.61 -26.69 -39.16
CA ALA A 270 -20.32 -27.97 -39.16
C ALA A 270 -21.65 -27.95 -39.94
N PHE A 271 -22.30 -26.78 -40.07
CA PHE A 271 -23.54 -26.66 -40.83
C PHE A 271 -23.35 -26.88 -42.35
N TRP A 272 -22.15 -26.63 -42.89
CA TRP A 272 -21.83 -26.93 -44.29
C TRP A 272 -21.63 -28.42 -44.54
N ARG A 273 -21.26 -29.19 -43.51
CA ARG A 273 -21.15 -30.66 -43.63
C ARG A 273 -22.51 -31.36 -43.70
N THR A 274 -23.57 -30.68 -43.26
CA THR A 274 -24.94 -31.20 -43.25
C THR A 274 -25.80 -30.68 -44.40
N LEU A 275 -25.31 -29.72 -45.19
CA LEU A 275 -26.05 -29.27 -46.37
C LEU A 275 -25.87 -30.31 -47.50
N PRO A 276 -26.96 -30.78 -48.13
CA PRO A 276 -26.85 -31.65 -49.29
C PRO A 276 -26.04 -30.93 -50.39
N PRO A 277 -25.26 -31.66 -51.20
CA PRO A 277 -24.47 -31.07 -52.26
C PRO A 277 -25.36 -30.21 -53.18
N PRO A 278 -24.86 -29.08 -53.68
CA PRO A 278 -25.66 -28.22 -54.56
C PRO A 278 -26.16 -29.03 -55.74
N LEU A 279 -27.47 -28.97 -55.99
CA LEU A 279 -28.08 -29.66 -57.12
C LEU A 279 -27.35 -29.23 -58.41
N PRO A 280 -27.05 -30.19 -59.32
CA PRO A 280 -26.40 -29.85 -60.58
C PRO A 280 -27.20 -28.77 -61.29
N ARG A 281 -26.52 -27.71 -61.75
CA ARG A 281 -27.16 -26.66 -62.55
C ARG A 281 -27.79 -27.33 -63.77
N ALA A 282 -29.10 -27.19 -63.91
CA ALA A 282 -29.81 -27.67 -65.08
C ALA A 282 -29.23 -26.99 -66.33
N PRO A 283 -29.10 -27.73 -67.45
CA PRO A 283 -28.56 -27.24 -68.71
C PRO A 283 -29.39 -26.11 -69.33
#